data_AF-A0A7C7S0P7-F1
#
_entry.id   AF-A0A7C7S0P7-F1
#
_cell.length_a   1.000
_cell.length_b   1.000
_cell.length_c   1.000
_cell.angle_alpha   90.00
_cell.angle_beta   90.00
_cell.angle_gamma   90.00
#
_symmetry.space_group_name_H-M   'P 1'
#
loop_
_entity.id
_entity.type
_entity.pdbx_description
1 polymer ?
#
loop_
_entity_poly.entity_id
_entity_poly.type
_entity_poly.pdbx_seq_one_letter_code
_entity_poly.pdbx_strand_id
1 'polypeptide(L)'
;FESWEAVEGALIRYVITSPLAWLGLVDLGGEEKPTFFRLSPAGAAFLGLTEPGPEPAQPPPPLTIRPDLTALVPPARRYERFQLSRVADWVHTGDPYVYRLTPASLERARRQRIPPEKVIAFLKEAAAGEVPRTLERALARWARHGPQVRLEQGLLLRVQDEGLMQRIATTPATRRFIREIVGPTTALVAPADWPRLARALVEQGLLPDVKGLEE
;
A
#
# COMPACT_ATOMS: atom_id res chain seq x y z
N PHE A 1 -45.92 -23.64 18.99
CA PHE A 1 -46.00 -22.22 19.38
C PHE A 1 -45.17 -21.89 20.62
N GLU A 2 -45.00 -22.81 21.59
CA GLU A 2 -44.24 -22.53 22.83
C GLU A 2 -42.78 -22.06 22.61
N SER A 3 -42.13 -22.49 21.53
CA SER A 3 -40.74 -22.10 21.21
C SER A 3 -40.60 -20.97 20.17
N TRP A 4 -41.70 -20.30 19.80
CA TRP A 4 -41.70 -19.38 18.67
C TRP A 4 -40.69 -18.24 18.82
N GLU A 5 -40.62 -17.61 19.99
CA GLU A 5 -39.65 -16.54 20.27
C GLU A 5 -38.19 -17.03 20.18
N ALA A 6 -37.94 -18.25 20.65
CA ALA A 6 -36.61 -18.84 20.70
C ALA A 6 -36.11 -19.32 19.33
N VAL A 7 -37.00 -19.56 18.37
CA VAL A 7 -36.67 -20.10 17.05
C VAL A 7 -36.98 -19.08 15.96
N GLU A 8 -38.26 -18.86 15.63
CA GLU A 8 -38.67 -17.92 14.58
C GLU A 8 -38.34 -16.47 14.93
N GLY A 9 -38.64 -16.03 16.17
CA GLY A 9 -38.33 -14.68 16.62
C GLY A 9 -36.83 -14.38 16.61
N ALA A 10 -36.02 -15.34 17.07
CA ALA A 10 -34.56 -15.26 17.01
C ALA A 10 -34.03 -15.21 15.57
N LEU A 11 -34.57 -16.05 14.67
CA LEU A 11 -34.20 -16.06 13.25
C LEU A 11 -34.56 -14.74 12.56
N ILE A 12 -35.78 -14.24 12.73
CA ILE A 12 -36.24 -12.97 12.15
C ILE A 12 -35.35 -11.82 12.63
N ARG A 13 -35.07 -11.77 13.94
CA ARG A 13 -34.18 -10.77 14.51
C ARG A 13 -32.80 -10.84 13.89
N TYR A 14 -32.21 -12.04 13.80
CA TYR A 14 -30.91 -12.25 13.17
C TYR A 14 -30.91 -11.78 11.71
N VAL A 15 -31.91 -12.15 10.91
CA VAL A 15 -32.01 -11.75 9.49
C VAL A 15 -32.05 -10.22 9.34
N ILE A 16 -32.85 -9.54 10.17
CA ILE A 16 -33.00 -8.07 10.14
C ILE A 16 -31.73 -7.36 10.61
N THR A 17 -31.20 -7.75 11.77
CA THR A 17 -30.08 -7.03 12.40
C THR A 17 -28.71 -7.37 11.80
N SER A 18 -28.63 -8.43 10.99
CA SER A 18 -27.36 -8.90 10.41
C SER A 18 -27.44 -8.91 8.88
N PRO A 19 -27.81 -9.98 8.14
CA PRO A 19 -27.77 -9.99 6.67
C PRO A 19 -28.43 -8.78 5.99
N LEU A 20 -29.64 -8.39 6.38
CA LEU A 20 -30.35 -7.28 5.73
C LEU A 20 -29.68 -5.92 6.02
N ALA A 21 -29.15 -5.73 7.23
CA ALA A 21 -28.39 -4.54 7.58
C ALA A 21 -27.02 -4.48 6.88
N TRP A 22 -26.28 -5.59 6.81
CA TRP A 22 -24.98 -5.67 6.12
C TRP A 22 -25.10 -5.39 4.62
N LEU A 23 -26.21 -5.80 4.01
CA LEU A 23 -26.52 -5.55 2.60
C LEU A 23 -27.10 -4.14 2.36
N GLY A 24 -27.32 -3.35 3.41
CA GLY A 24 -27.89 -1.99 3.30
C GLY A 24 -29.37 -1.96 2.93
N LEU A 25 -30.10 -3.07 3.11
CA LEU A 25 -31.55 -3.16 2.87
C LEU A 25 -32.36 -2.62 4.05
N VAL A 26 -31.75 -2.59 5.24
CA VAL A 26 -32.38 -2.12 6.48
C VAL A 26 -31.43 -1.16 7.20
N ASP A 27 -31.96 -0.05 7.70
CA ASP A 27 -31.27 0.80 8.66
C ASP A 27 -31.70 0.41 10.08
N LEU A 28 -30.73 0.23 10.97
CA LEU A 28 -30.95 -0.12 12.37
C LEU A 28 -30.83 1.12 13.26
N GLY A 29 -31.62 1.17 14.32
CA GLY A 29 -31.52 2.22 15.33
C GLY A 29 -31.65 1.71 16.76
N GLY A 30 -30.96 2.40 17.66
CA GLY A 30 -30.80 2.06 19.08
C GLY A 30 -29.43 2.50 19.59
N GLU A 31 -29.26 2.57 20.91
CA GLU A 31 -28.00 3.00 21.53
C GLU A 31 -26.97 1.86 21.54
N GLU A 32 -27.23 0.79 22.31
CA GLU A 32 -26.32 -0.36 22.40
C GLU A 32 -26.73 -1.54 21.53
N LYS A 33 -28.05 -1.71 21.32
CA LYS A 33 -28.63 -2.79 20.53
C LYS A 33 -29.74 -2.26 19.63
N PRO A 34 -29.91 -2.83 18.43
CA PRO A 34 -31.02 -2.46 17.55
C PRO A 34 -32.36 -2.75 18.24
N THR A 35 -33.16 -1.71 18.46
CA THR A 35 -34.52 -1.82 19.02
C THR A 35 -35.60 -1.53 17.99
N PHE A 36 -35.26 -0.76 16.96
CA PHE A 36 -36.11 -0.49 15.82
C PHE A 36 -35.30 -0.58 14.53
N PHE A 37 -36.01 -0.78 13.43
CA PHE A 37 -35.44 -0.84 12.10
C PHE A 37 -36.39 -0.19 11.10
N ARG A 38 -35.85 0.24 9.97
CA ARG A 38 -36.64 0.66 8.81
C ARG A 38 -36.04 0.06 7.55
N LEU A 39 -36.89 -0.22 6.56
CA LEU A 39 -36.39 -0.51 5.22
C LEU A 39 -35.68 0.73 4.67
N SER A 40 -34.49 0.53 4.12
CA SER A 40 -33.85 1.54 3.30
C SER A 40 -34.62 1.68 1.97
N PRO A 41 -34.44 2.76 1.20
CA PRO A 41 -35.02 2.86 -0.14
C PRO A 41 -34.65 1.66 -1.03
N ALA A 42 -33.40 1.17 -0.93
CA ALA A 42 -32.95 -0.02 -1.65
C ALA A 42 -33.64 -1.31 -1.14
N GLY A 43 -33.85 -1.43 0.18
CA GLY A 43 -34.56 -2.57 0.77
C GLY A 43 -36.04 -2.62 0.38
N ALA A 44 -36.71 -1.48 0.37
CA ALA A 44 -38.10 -1.38 -0.07
C ALA A 44 -38.24 -1.77 -1.55
N ALA A 45 -37.33 -1.30 -2.41
CA ALA A 45 -37.29 -1.69 -3.81
C ALA A 45 -36.97 -3.17 -4.03
N PHE A 46 -36.00 -3.72 -3.28
CA PHE A 46 -35.64 -5.14 -3.34
C PHE A 46 -36.83 -6.06 -3.00
N LEU A 47 -37.68 -5.64 -2.06
CA LEU A 47 -38.88 -6.36 -1.66
C LEU A 47 -40.09 -6.10 -2.57
N GLY A 48 -39.94 -5.27 -3.62
CA GLY A 48 -41.04 -4.91 -4.53
C GLY A 48 -42.11 -4.02 -3.88
N LEU A 49 -41.80 -3.37 -2.75
CA LEU A 49 -42.72 -2.46 -2.06
C LEU A 49 -42.72 -1.06 -2.67
N THR A 50 -41.64 -0.70 -3.35
CA THR A 50 -41.51 0.51 -4.15
C THR A 50 -40.82 0.16 -5.46
N GLU A 51 -40.97 1.02 -6.45
CA GLU A 51 -40.07 0.99 -7.60
C GLU A 51 -38.62 1.24 -7.12
N PRO A 52 -37.61 0.65 -7.78
CA PRO A 52 -36.23 1.04 -7.59
C PRO A 52 -36.11 2.56 -7.73
N GLY A 53 -35.51 3.20 -6.73
CA GLY A 53 -35.12 4.61 -6.87
C GLY A 53 -34.24 4.79 -8.12
N PRO A 54 -34.18 6.00 -8.70
CA PRO A 54 -33.29 6.24 -9.82
C PRO A 54 -31.89 5.78 -9.44
N GLU A 55 -31.26 4.97 -10.30
CA GLU A 55 -29.83 4.70 -10.15
C GLU A 55 -29.11 6.04 -9.95
N PRO A 56 -28.09 6.11 -9.08
CA PRO A 56 -27.33 7.34 -8.89
C PRO A 56 -27.02 7.92 -10.27
N ALA A 57 -27.52 9.14 -10.50
CA ALA A 57 -27.70 9.71 -11.84
C ALA A 57 -26.38 9.74 -12.64
N GLN A 58 -25.25 9.69 -11.93
CA GLN A 58 -23.94 9.49 -12.53
C GLN A 58 -23.13 8.49 -11.69
N PRO A 59 -22.39 7.58 -12.33
CA PRO A 59 -21.39 6.79 -11.63
C PRO A 59 -20.37 7.73 -10.97
N PRO A 60 -19.78 7.33 -9.84
CA PRO A 60 -18.74 8.14 -9.21
C PRO A 60 -17.61 8.43 -10.22
N PRO A 61 -16.86 9.53 -10.10
CA PRO A 61 -15.78 9.82 -11.04
C PRO A 61 -14.76 8.66 -11.08
N PRO A 62 -14.07 8.45 -12.22
CA PRO A 62 -12.99 7.48 -12.31
C PRO A 62 -11.84 7.86 -11.36
N LEU A 63 -10.98 6.90 -11.03
CA LEU A 63 -9.77 7.20 -10.28
C LEU A 63 -8.74 7.88 -11.19
N THR A 64 -7.83 8.66 -10.60
CA THR A 64 -6.72 9.29 -11.34
C THR A 64 -5.41 8.59 -11.01
N ILE A 65 -4.62 8.27 -12.04
CA ILE A 65 -3.27 7.73 -11.86
C ILE A 65 -2.23 8.80 -12.16
N ARG A 66 -1.41 9.11 -11.16
CA ARG A 66 -0.27 10.01 -11.30
C ARG A 66 0.95 9.29 -11.92
N PRO A 67 1.89 10.02 -12.52
CA PRO A 67 3.09 9.44 -13.14
C PRO A 67 3.99 8.63 -12.20
N ASP A 68 3.88 8.85 -10.89
CA ASP A 68 4.66 8.21 -9.83
C ASP A 68 4.02 6.90 -9.31
N LEU A 69 3.08 6.31 -10.05
CA LEU A 69 2.29 5.13 -9.64
C LEU A 69 1.35 5.40 -8.44
N THR A 70 1.01 6.65 -8.15
CA THR A 70 0.02 7.01 -7.14
C THR A 70 -1.39 7.05 -7.73
N ALA A 71 -2.30 6.25 -7.18
CA ALA A 71 -3.72 6.24 -7.50
C ALA A 71 -4.52 7.08 -6.50
N LEU A 72 -5.29 8.04 -7.02
CA LEU A 72 -6.23 8.86 -6.26
C LEU A 72 -7.64 8.34 -6.50
N VAL A 73 -8.31 7.86 -5.46
CA VAL A 73 -9.57 7.12 -5.58
C VAL A 73 -10.68 7.85 -4.82
N PRO A 74 -11.79 8.21 -5.50
CA PRO A 74 -12.94 8.81 -4.84
C PRO A 74 -13.53 7.89 -3.74
N PRO A 75 -14.04 8.43 -2.62
CA PRO A 75 -14.60 7.63 -1.53
C PRO A 75 -15.71 6.66 -1.95
N ALA A 76 -16.52 7.05 -2.94
CA ALA A 76 -17.64 6.27 -3.48
C ALA A 76 -17.21 5.03 -4.31
N ARG A 77 -15.97 4.97 -4.79
CA ARG A 77 -15.40 3.85 -5.59
C ARG A 77 -14.94 2.69 -4.70
N ARG A 78 -15.88 2.11 -3.94
CA ARG A 78 -15.57 1.11 -2.89
C ARG A 78 -14.94 -0.16 -3.44
N TYR A 79 -15.39 -0.63 -4.59
CA TYR A 79 -14.85 -1.84 -5.23
C TYR A 79 -13.40 -1.64 -5.65
N GLU A 80 -13.10 -0.52 -6.30
CA GLU A 80 -11.75 -0.17 -6.76
C GLU A 80 -10.80 0.04 -5.58
N ARG A 81 -11.26 0.67 -4.49
CA ARG A 81 -10.51 0.76 -3.23
C ARG A 81 -10.16 -0.62 -2.66
N PHE A 82 -11.12 -1.55 -2.67
CA PHE A 82 -10.88 -2.92 -2.25
C PHE A 82 -9.83 -3.60 -3.13
N GLN A 83 -9.97 -3.53 -4.47
CA GLN A 83 -9.00 -4.12 -5.39
C GLN A 83 -7.60 -3.53 -5.22
N LEU A 84 -7.48 -2.21 -5.08
CA LEU A 84 -6.20 -1.52 -4.89
C LEU A 84 -5.50 -1.93 -3.59
N SER A 85 -6.25 -2.15 -2.50
CA SER A 85 -5.67 -2.58 -1.23
C SER A 85 -4.87 -3.90 -1.32
N ARG A 86 -5.19 -4.73 -2.31
CA ARG A 86 -4.52 -6.02 -2.57
C ARG A 86 -3.23 -5.88 -3.38
N VAL A 87 -3.09 -4.82 -4.16
CA VAL A 87 -2.02 -4.67 -5.17
C VAL A 87 -1.16 -3.40 -5.01
N ALA A 88 -1.55 -2.52 -4.11
CA ALA A 88 -0.90 -1.25 -3.81
C ALA A 88 -0.67 -1.09 -2.30
N ASP A 89 0.23 -0.20 -1.93
CA ASP A 89 0.43 0.25 -0.56
C ASP A 89 -0.61 1.32 -0.23
N TRP A 90 -1.23 1.24 0.94
CA TRP A 90 -2.20 2.24 1.42
C TRP A 90 -1.43 3.42 2.01
N VAL A 91 -1.65 4.63 1.46
CA VAL A 91 -0.95 5.85 1.87
C VAL A 91 -1.84 6.78 2.70
N HIS A 92 -3.09 7.02 2.26
CA HIS A 92 -4.00 7.94 2.95
C HIS A 92 -5.46 7.49 2.86
N THR A 93 -6.23 7.82 3.90
CA THR A 93 -7.66 7.57 4.05
C THR A 93 -8.39 8.89 4.17
N GLY A 94 -9.32 9.17 3.27
CA GLY A 94 -10.04 10.44 3.23
C GLY A 94 -10.63 10.70 1.86
N ASP A 95 -10.68 11.97 1.48
CA ASP A 95 -11.11 12.41 0.15
C ASP A 95 -9.98 13.21 -0.54
N PRO A 96 -9.27 12.62 -1.52
CA PRO A 96 -9.40 11.25 -2.03
C PRO A 96 -8.65 10.21 -1.18
N TYR A 97 -8.97 8.92 -1.36
CA TYR A 97 -8.11 7.83 -0.90
C TYR A 97 -6.85 7.76 -1.76
N VAL A 98 -5.70 7.47 -1.13
CA VAL A 98 -4.41 7.41 -1.83
C VAL A 98 -3.77 6.05 -1.69
N TYR A 99 -3.48 5.43 -2.83
CA TYR A 99 -2.76 4.16 -2.94
C TYR A 99 -1.53 4.35 -3.81
N ARG A 100 -0.44 3.65 -3.51
CA ARG A 100 0.80 3.72 -4.29
C ARG A 100 1.23 2.33 -4.73
N LEU A 101 1.39 2.11 -6.04
CA LEU A 101 1.96 0.86 -6.52
C LEU A 101 3.49 0.92 -6.39
N THR A 102 4.06 -0.13 -5.81
CA THR A 102 5.50 -0.29 -5.63
C THR A 102 5.94 -1.68 -6.09
N PRO A 103 7.22 -1.90 -6.39
CA PRO A 103 7.72 -3.26 -6.65
C PRO A 103 7.36 -4.25 -5.54
N ALA A 104 7.36 -3.80 -4.28
CA ALA A 104 6.98 -4.63 -3.13
C ALA A 104 5.47 -4.93 -3.11
N SER A 105 4.61 -3.95 -3.38
CA SER A 105 3.16 -4.15 -3.45
C SER A 105 2.76 -5.08 -4.60
N LEU A 106 3.42 -4.95 -5.75
CA LEU A 106 3.21 -5.79 -6.91
C LEU A 106 3.71 -7.22 -6.68
N GLU A 107 4.84 -7.39 -5.99
CA GLU A 107 5.32 -8.71 -5.58
C GLU A 107 4.35 -9.40 -4.62
N ARG A 108 3.79 -8.63 -3.68
CA ARG A 108 2.71 -9.09 -2.79
C ARG A 108 1.47 -9.51 -3.57
N ALA A 109 1.07 -8.76 -4.61
CA ALA A 109 -0.02 -9.14 -5.51
C ALA A 109 0.28 -10.47 -6.25
N ARG A 110 1.50 -10.62 -6.77
CA ARG A 110 1.95 -11.83 -7.48
C ARG A 110 1.86 -13.07 -6.59
N ARG A 111 2.26 -12.97 -5.32
CA ARG A 111 2.13 -14.05 -4.33
C ARG A 111 0.68 -14.44 -4.04
N GLN A 112 -0.25 -13.50 -4.18
CA GLN A 112 -1.69 -13.74 -4.12
C GLN A 112 -2.29 -14.25 -5.44
N ARG A 113 -1.44 -14.66 -6.41
CA ARG A 113 -1.84 -15.12 -7.75
C ARG A 113 -2.59 -14.05 -8.56
N ILE A 114 -2.30 -12.77 -8.31
CA ILE A 114 -2.79 -11.65 -9.11
C ILE A 114 -1.68 -11.28 -10.10
N PRO A 115 -1.79 -11.68 -11.38
CA PRO A 115 -0.77 -11.39 -12.38
C PRO A 115 -0.77 -9.89 -12.73
N PRO A 116 0.39 -9.29 -13.07
CA PRO A 116 0.51 -7.86 -13.38
C PRO A 116 -0.39 -7.38 -14.51
N GLU A 117 -0.69 -8.24 -15.49
CA GLU A 117 -1.58 -7.95 -16.61
C GLU A 117 -3.01 -7.63 -16.12
N LYS A 118 -3.48 -8.35 -15.10
CA LYS A 118 -4.77 -8.06 -14.46
C LYS A 118 -4.76 -6.74 -13.70
N VAL A 119 -3.63 -6.39 -13.08
CA VAL A 119 -3.46 -5.09 -12.41
C VAL A 119 -3.54 -3.97 -13.44
N ILE A 120 -2.83 -4.08 -14.56
CA ILE A 120 -2.85 -3.07 -15.63
C ILE A 120 -4.26 -2.93 -16.23
N ALA A 121 -4.94 -4.05 -16.51
CA ALA A 121 -6.30 -4.03 -17.04
C ALA A 121 -7.28 -3.34 -16.06
N PHE A 122 -7.21 -3.68 -14.77
CA PHE A 122 -8.00 -3.05 -13.72
C PHE A 122 -7.74 -1.54 -13.63
N LEU A 123 -6.47 -1.11 -13.65
CA LEU A 123 -6.14 0.32 -13.60
C LEU A 123 -6.69 1.09 -14.81
N LYS A 124 -6.65 0.49 -16.00
CA LYS A 124 -7.22 1.09 -17.22
C LYS A 124 -8.73 1.25 -17.11
N GLU A 125 -9.43 0.22 -16.68
CA GLU A 125 -10.88 0.26 -16.51
C GLU A 125 -11.28 1.29 -15.46
N ALA A 126 -10.65 1.25 -14.29
CA ALA A 126 -10.97 2.13 -13.18
C ALA A 126 -10.62 3.61 -13.43
N ALA A 127 -9.60 3.88 -14.27
CA ALA A 127 -9.18 5.21 -14.68
C ALA A 127 -9.79 5.65 -16.03
N ALA A 128 -10.84 4.99 -16.51
CA ALA A 128 -11.50 5.31 -17.81
C ALA A 128 -10.53 5.38 -19.01
N GLY A 129 -9.46 4.58 -19.00
CA GLY A 129 -8.43 4.51 -20.03
C GLY A 129 -7.29 5.51 -19.88
N GLU A 130 -7.31 6.39 -18.87
CA GLU A 130 -6.33 7.46 -18.65
C GLU A 130 -5.04 7.00 -17.95
N VAL A 131 -4.57 5.80 -18.24
CA VAL A 131 -3.28 5.31 -17.72
C VAL A 131 -2.16 5.71 -18.69
N PRO A 132 -1.13 6.46 -18.26
CA PRO A 132 -0.03 6.82 -19.15
C PRO A 132 0.67 5.58 -19.73
N ARG A 133 0.93 5.56 -21.04
CA ARG A 133 1.61 4.45 -21.73
C ARG A 133 2.98 4.11 -21.14
N THR A 134 3.68 5.12 -20.59
CA THR A 134 4.96 4.95 -19.89
C THR A 134 4.81 4.05 -18.66
N LEU A 135 3.70 4.20 -17.93
CA LEU A 135 3.38 3.42 -16.75
C LEU A 135 3.06 1.97 -17.08
N GLU A 136 2.27 1.76 -18.13
CA GLU A 136 1.99 0.41 -18.64
C GLU A 136 3.28 -0.32 -19.01
N ARG A 137 4.18 0.37 -19.72
CA ARG A 137 5.50 -0.18 -20.08
C ARG A 137 6.34 -0.48 -18.84
N ALA A 138 6.34 0.38 -17.84
CA ALA A 138 7.08 0.16 -16.59
C ALA A 138 6.56 -1.08 -15.83
N LEU A 139 5.23 -1.20 -15.70
CA LEU A 139 4.59 -2.35 -15.05
C LEU A 139 4.83 -3.65 -15.82
N ALA A 140 4.68 -3.65 -17.14
CA ALA A 140 4.95 -4.80 -17.99
C ALA A 140 6.42 -5.23 -17.97
N ARG A 141 7.35 -4.25 -17.94
CA ARG A 141 8.79 -4.52 -17.84
C ARG A 141 9.15 -5.11 -16.48
N TRP A 142 8.60 -4.57 -15.40
CA TRP A 142 8.75 -5.13 -14.05
C TRP A 142 8.17 -6.55 -13.96
N ALA A 143 7.03 -6.83 -14.58
CA ALA A 143 6.43 -8.17 -14.60
C ALA A 143 7.36 -9.24 -15.18
N ARG A 144 8.12 -8.88 -16.24
CA ARG A 144 9.02 -9.80 -16.95
C ARG A 144 10.38 -9.95 -16.28
N HIS A 145 10.93 -8.86 -15.76
CA HIS A 145 12.33 -8.81 -15.32
C HIS A 145 12.50 -8.58 -13.82
N GLY A 146 11.41 -8.36 -13.08
CA GLY A 146 11.45 -7.94 -11.68
C GLY A 146 12.01 -6.52 -11.51
N PRO A 147 12.43 -6.16 -10.29
CA PRO A 147 13.06 -4.87 -10.01
C PRO A 147 14.44 -4.78 -10.68
N GLN A 148 14.60 -3.87 -11.63
CA GLN A 148 15.86 -3.66 -12.37
C GLN A 148 16.69 -2.47 -11.86
N VAL A 149 16.04 -1.54 -11.15
CA VAL A 149 16.67 -0.34 -10.60
C VAL A 149 16.27 -0.25 -9.15
N ARG A 150 17.23 0.09 -8.29
CA ARG A 150 17.00 0.31 -6.86
C ARG A 150 17.64 1.62 -6.43
N LEU A 151 16.90 2.37 -5.62
CA LEU A 151 17.39 3.55 -4.92
C LEU A 151 17.47 3.20 -3.44
N GLU A 152 18.63 3.43 -2.85
CA GLU A 152 18.88 3.19 -1.43
C GLU A 152 19.53 4.43 -0.81
N GLN A 153 19.15 4.75 0.42
CA GLN A 153 19.78 5.82 1.19
C GLN A 153 20.94 5.24 1.99
N GLY A 154 22.10 5.90 1.93
CA GLY A 154 23.26 5.54 2.73
C GLY A 154 24.33 6.62 2.70
N LEU A 155 25.34 6.46 3.55
CA LEU A 155 26.51 7.33 3.58
C LEU A 155 27.65 6.68 2.81
N LEU A 156 28.47 7.49 2.15
CA LEU A 156 29.63 7.03 1.42
C LEU A 156 30.90 7.26 2.26
N LEU A 157 31.57 6.17 2.62
CA LEU A 157 32.94 6.20 3.10
C LEU A 157 33.87 6.21 1.89
N ARG A 158 34.65 7.29 1.73
CA ARG A 158 35.69 7.39 0.71
C ARG A 158 37.06 7.36 1.38
N VAL A 159 37.97 6.62 0.78
CA VAL A 159 39.36 6.52 1.25
C VAL A 159 40.31 6.91 0.13
N GLN A 160 41.57 7.13 0.49
CA GLN A 160 42.58 7.60 -0.46
C GLN A 160 42.94 6.55 -1.52
N ASP A 161 43.06 5.28 -1.12
CA ASP A 161 43.51 4.19 -1.99
C ASP A 161 42.87 2.83 -1.61
N GLU A 162 43.01 1.86 -2.50
CA GLU A 162 42.43 0.52 -2.35
C GLU A 162 43.02 -0.27 -1.17
N GLY A 163 44.33 -0.10 -0.89
CA GLY A 163 44.99 -0.78 0.22
C GLY A 163 44.41 -0.34 1.57
N LEU A 164 44.10 0.95 1.71
CA LEU A 164 43.41 1.47 2.89
C LEU A 164 41.97 0.93 3.00
N MET A 165 41.23 0.84 1.88
CA MET A 165 39.89 0.23 1.89
C MET A 165 39.94 -1.23 2.35
N GLN A 166 40.89 -2.02 1.84
CA GLN A 166 41.06 -3.42 2.24
C GLN A 166 41.40 -3.55 3.73
N ARG A 167 42.25 -2.67 4.29
CA ARG A 167 42.55 -2.63 5.72
C ARG A 167 41.30 -2.35 6.57
N ILE A 168 40.50 -1.36 6.17
CA ILE A 168 39.25 -1.01 6.88
C ILE A 168 38.21 -2.13 6.75
N ALA A 169 38.14 -2.80 5.60
CA ALA A 169 37.23 -3.91 5.34
C ALA A 169 37.65 -5.23 6.00
N THR A 170 38.91 -5.40 6.41
CA THR A 170 39.37 -6.60 7.12
C THR A 170 39.44 -6.42 8.63
N THR A 171 39.52 -5.17 9.10
CA THR A 171 39.57 -4.85 10.54
C THR A 171 38.20 -5.03 11.21
N PRO A 172 38.05 -5.91 12.23
CA PRO A 172 36.74 -6.19 12.85
C PRO A 172 36.06 -4.98 13.50
N ALA A 173 36.84 -4.00 13.98
CA ALA A 173 36.32 -2.76 14.55
C ALA A 173 35.55 -1.92 13.53
N THR A 174 36.02 -1.85 12.28
CA THR A 174 35.48 -0.98 11.24
C THR A 174 34.58 -1.74 10.25
N ARG A 175 34.90 -3.00 9.92
CA ARG A 175 34.18 -3.81 8.93
C ARG A 175 32.69 -3.99 9.25
N ARG A 176 32.34 -4.03 10.54
CA ARG A 176 30.94 -4.15 11.00
C ARG A 176 30.03 -2.99 10.55
N PHE A 177 30.62 -1.83 10.24
CA PHE A 177 29.90 -0.63 9.80
C PHE A 177 29.81 -0.51 8.28
N ILE A 178 30.58 -1.33 7.53
CA ILE A 178 30.53 -1.39 6.07
C ILE A 178 29.35 -2.28 5.66
N ARG A 179 28.37 -1.69 4.98
CA ARG A 179 27.25 -2.44 4.39
C ARG A 179 27.66 -3.11 3.09
N GLU A 180 28.28 -2.34 2.21
CA GLU A 180 28.65 -2.79 0.86
C GLU A 180 29.89 -2.02 0.38
N ILE A 181 30.75 -2.67 -0.41
CA ILE A 181 31.85 -2.00 -1.10
C ILE A 181 31.38 -1.76 -2.54
N VAL A 182 31.19 -0.51 -2.91
CA VAL A 182 30.62 -0.10 -4.21
C VAL A 182 31.71 0.23 -5.23
N GLY A 183 32.98 0.31 -4.80
CA GLY A 183 34.15 0.45 -5.66
C GLY A 183 35.46 0.31 -4.86
N PRO A 184 36.64 0.35 -5.53
CA PRO A 184 37.93 0.08 -4.90
C PRO A 184 38.26 0.99 -3.71
N THR A 185 37.74 2.23 -3.71
CA THR A 185 38.00 3.25 -2.68
C THR A 185 36.73 3.78 -2.01
N THR A 186 35.56 3.17 -2.29
CA THR A 186 34.27 3.67 -1.82
C THR A 186 33.40 2.55 -1.25
N ALA A 187 32.88 2.77 -0.05
CA ALA A 187 31.97 1.85 0.62
C ALA A 187 30.70 2.57 1.09
N LEU A 188 29.60 1.84 1.12
CA LEU A 188 28.33 2.28 1.69
C LEU A 188 28.30 1.93 3.19
N VAL A 189 27.93 2.91 4.01
CA VAL A 189 27.78 2.76 5.46
C VAL A 189 26.40 3.25 5.91
N ALA A 190 25.93 2.74 7.05
CA ALA A 190 24.65 3.15 7.60
C ALA A 190 24.70 4.60 8.11
N PRO A 191 23.70 5.44 7.83
CA PRO A 191 23.64 6.80 8.39
C PRO A 191 23.70 6.84 9.91
N ALA A 192 23.13 5.84 10.61
CA ALA A 192 23.14 5.82 12.08
C ALA A 192 24.52 5.47 12.69
N ASP A 193 25.43 4.87 11.91
CA ASP A 193 26.67 4.28 12.45
C ASP A 193 27.91 5.14 12.21
N TRP A 194 27.80 6.23 11.45
CA TRP A 194 28.96 7.06 11.08
C TRP A 194 29.74 7.61 12.29
N PRO A 195 29.13 8.04 13.42
CA PRO A 195 29.90 8.56 14.54
C PRO A 195 30.74 7.47 15.21
N ARG A 196 30.22 6.23 15.25
CA ARG A 196 30.93 5.06 15.80
C ARG A 196 32.05 4.61 14.89
N LEU A 197 31.79 4.61 13.57
CA LEU A 197 32.82 4.36 12.57
C LEU A 197 33.94 5.40 12.65
N ALA A 198 33.61 6.69 12.81
CA ALA A 198 34.60 7.75 12.93
C ALA A 198 35.52 7.54 14.13
N ARG A 199 34.96 7.19 15.30
CA ARG A 199 35.75 6.84 16.50
C ARG A 199 36.65 5.62 16.26
N ALA A 200 36.11 4.55 15.66
CA ALA A 200 36.88 3.36 15.35
C ALA A 200 38.02 3.64 14.35
N LEU A 201 37.84 4.56 13.39
CA LEU A 201 38.89 4.99 12.48
C LEU A 201 39.99 5.77 13.21
N VAL A 202 39.62 6.66 14.12
CA VAL A 202 40.59 7.42 14.94
C VAL A 202 41.43 6.48 15.82
N GLU A 203 40.83 5.46 16.42
CA GLU A 203 41.55 4.42 17.17
C GLU A 203 42.55 3.63 16.30
N GLN A 204 42.35 3.62 14.98
CA GLN A 204 43.27 3.02 13.99
C GLN A 204 44.26 4.03 13.39
N GLY A 205 44.32 5.26 13.93
CA GLY A 205 45.19 6.33 13.45
C GLY A 205 44.72 7.01 12.18
N LEU A 206 43.44 6.86 11.81
CA LEU A 206 42.84 7.48 10.62
C LEU A 206 41.87 8.56 11.06
N LEU A 207 42.17 9.82 10.73
CA LEU A 207 41.28 10.95 11.02
C LEU A 207 40.27 11.13 9.88
N PRO A 208 38.96 10.88 10.10
CA PRO A 208 37.96 11.05 9.06
C PRO A 208 37.61 12.53 8.84
N ASP A 209 37.61 12.96 7.58
CA ASP A 209 37.08 14.27 7.15
C ASP A 209 35.57 14.16 6.92
N VAL A 210 34.78 14.64 7.89
CA VAL A 210 33.32 14.54 7.89
C VAL A 210 32.71 15.76 7.19
N LYS A 211 32.10 15.53 6.02
CA LYS A 211 31.48 16.61 5.21
C LYS A 211 29.97 16.46 5.14
N GLY A 212 29.26 17.53 5.49
CA GLY A 212 27.81 17.62 5.33
C GLY A 212 27.01 16.66 6.22
N LEU A 213 27.60 16.18 7.31
CA LEU A 213 26.93 15.42 8.36
C LEU A 213 26.97 16.27 9.63
N GLU A 214 25.79 16.70 10.07
CA GLU A 214 25.60 17.34 11.38
C GLU A 214 25.31 16.24 12.42
N GLU A 215 25.81 16.43 13.65
CA GLU A 215 25.51 15.52 14.78
C GLU A 215 24.04 15.60 15.22
#